data_AF-A0A8J2F7J3-F1
#
_entry.id   AF-A0A8J2F7J3-F1
#
_cell.length_a   1.000
_cell.length_b   1.000
_cell.length_c   1.000
_cell.angle_alpha   90.00
_cell.angle_beta   90.00
_cell.angle_gamma   90.00
#
_symmetry.space_group_name_H-M   'P 1'
#
loop_
_entity.id
_entity.type
_entity.pdbx_description
1 polymer ?
#
loop_
_entity_poly.entity_id
_entity_poly.type
_entity_poly.pdbx_seq_one_letter_code
_entity_poly.pdbx_strand_id
1 'polypeptide(L)'
;IGTGYVRTDCTPTCGNGVKELFETCDVANTVGCDAQNCTTDPGYYCDATGVCKQAVCGDGNRDTDIGETCDDRNTVDGDGCSSTCQVERGYTCRRHAQFDADACRLFNAAPRGSCVATCGNGILESMEECDDGNLDDSDGCDRDCRIRTGFACTNRALPNNTVGNSTCNIVTCGDGKREGTEACDDGNTADLDGCSQTCVIEPGYACAGAYGMLSSCGSVCGDGYVVANETCDDANEVSNDGCDANCQVEPGFKCLLTERPTKCLPVCGDGVRFSSEECDDANTANSDGCSEFCRIELGWHCDTVSSSYSAQRVMPEGFDFGTGDTCKMTVCGDGLIEGQEECDDFNGFNYDGCSADCRIEPD
;
A
#
# COMPACT_ATOMS: atom_id res chain seq x y z
N ILE A 1 -83.22 33.85 42.65
CA ILE A 1 -82.81 33.85 41.23
C ILE A 1 -81.28 33.74 41.27
N GLY A 2 -80.71 32.52 41.25
CA GLY A 2 -80.33 31.76 40.03
C GLY A 2 -78.97 32.25 39.55
N THR A 3 -77.91 31.48 39.27
CA THR A 3 -77.66 30.08 38.88
C THR A 3 -76.19 29.79 39.25
N GLY A 4 -75.69 28.62 39.67
CA GLY A 4 -75.97 27.25 39.25
C GLY A 4 -74.82 26.73 38.37
N TYR A 5 -73.60 26.57 38.92
CA TYR A 5 -72.54 25.83 38.23
C TYR A 5 -72.88 24.33 38.28
N VAL A 6 -73.34 23.79 37.15
CA VAL A 6 -73.51 22.34 36.98
C VAL A 6 -72.15 21.81 36.51
N ARG A 7 -71.49 21.02 37.36
CA ARG A 7 -70.46 20.09 36.89
C ARG A 7 -71.15 19.15 35.90
N THR A 8 -70.85 19.27 34.62
CA THR A 8 -71.10 18.20 33.66
C THR A 8 -70.17 17.05 34.06
N ASP A 9 -70.76 15.99 34.61
CA ASP A 9 -70.09 14.69 34.71
C ASP A 9 -69.68 14.28 33.29
N CYS A 10 -68.38 14.34 32.99
CA CYS A 10 -67.80 13.72 31.79
C CYS A 10 -67.73 12.21 32.03
N THR A 11 -68.89 11.55 32.10
CA THR A 11 -68.94 10.08 32.03
C THR A 11 -68.88 9.70 30.56
N PRO A 12 -67.84 8.96 30.12
CA PRO A 12 -67.74 8.52 28.73
C PRO A 12 -69.01 7.76 28.31
N THR A 13 -69.59 8.12 27.16
CA THR A 13 -70.84 7.53 26.66
C THR A 13 -70.55 6.70 25.43
N CYS A 14 -70.50 5.39 25.63
CA CYS A 14 -70.18 4.46 24.56
C CYS A 14 -71.22 4.43 23.42
N GLY A 15 -70.75 4.41 22.18
CA GLY A 15 -71.55 4.29 20.95
C GLY A 15 -72.07 5.63 20.41
N ASN A 16 -71.50 6.76 20.82
CA ASN A 16 -71.95 8.10 20.42
C ASN A 16 -71.21 8.64 19.17
N GLY A 17 -70.11 7.99 18.78
CA GLY A 17 -69.34 8.32 17.58
C GLY A 17 -68.25 9.37 17.79
N VAL A 18 -67.89 9.67 19.04
CA VAL A 18 -66.84 10.62 19.42
C VAL A 18 -65.96 9.99 20.49
N LYS A 19 -64.73 9.60 20.13
CA LYS A 19 -63.78 9.01 21.08
C LYS A 19 -63.47 9.95 22.27
N GLU A 20 -63.90 9.57 23.46
CA GLU A 20 -63.67 10.29 24.72
C GLU A 20 -62.43 9.76 25.47
N LEU A 21 -61.96 10.52 26.46
CA LEU A 21 -60.88 10.08 27.34
C LEU A 21 -61.32 8.81 28.08
N PHE A 22 -60.51 7.74 27.99
CA PHE A 22 -60.73 6.37 28.51
C PHE A 22 -61.51 5.38 27.63
N GLU A 23 -61.85 5.75 26.38
CA GLU A 23 -62.43 4.82 25.41
C GLU A 23 -61.36 4.26 24.44
N THR A 24 -61.42 2.96 24.16
CA THR A 24 -60.56 2.33 23.16
C THR A 24 -61.14 2.56 21.75
N CYS A 25 -62.46 2.49 21.64
CA CYS A 25 -63.25 2.74 20.43
C CYS A 25 -64.58 3.43 20.79
N ASP A 26 -65.13 4.26 19.91
CA ASP A 26 -66.48 4.81 20.08
C ASP A 26 -67.21 4.94 18.72
N VAL A 27 -67.93 3.89 18.32
CA VAL A 27 -68.72 3.83 17.08
C VAL A 27 -70.10 3.24 17.34
N ALA A 28 -71.11 3.82 16.68
CA ALA A 28 -72.47 3.31 16.72
C ALA A 28 -72.60 2.07 15.81
N ASN A 29 -72.54 0.88 16.42
CA ASN A 29 -73.04 -0.38 15.84
C ASN A 29 -72.39 -0.81 14.50
N THR A 30 -71.06 -0.94 14.48
CA THR A 30 -70.32 -1.63 13.41
C THR A 30 -69.77 -2.98 13.90
N VAL A 31 -69.74 -3.98 13.01
CA VAL A 31 -69.18 -5.31 13.29
C VAL A 31 -67.74 -5.17 13.80
N GLY A 32 -67.45 -5.73 14.99
CA GLY A 32 -66.11 -5.78 15.58
C GLY A 32 -65.83 -4.84 16.76
N CYS A 33 -66.77 -3.96 17.13
CA CYS A 33 -66.63 -3.05 18.29
C CYS A 33 -67.82 -3.18 19.24
N ASP A 34 -67.55 -3.37 20.53
CA ASP A 34 -68.56 -3.49 21.57
C ASP A 34 -69.10 -2.09 21.96
N ALA A 35 -70.29 -1.78 21.46
CA ALA A 35 -70.98 -0.51 21.72
C ALA A 35 -71.48 -0.32 23.17
N GLN A 36 -71.32 -1.33 24.04
CA GLN A 36 -71.68 -1.27 25.46
C GLN A 36 -70.46 -1.08 26.35
N ASN A 37 -69.31 -1.62 25.94
CA ASN A 37 -68.08 -1.62 26.74
C ASN A 37 -66.95 -0.76 26.16
N CYS A 38 -67.11 -0.19 24.97
CA CYS A 38 -66.12 0.69 24.30
C CYS A 38 -64.75 0.03 24.14
N THR A 39 -64.82 -1.27 23.86
CA THR A 39 -63.71 -2.17 23.58
C THR A 39 -63.88 -2.82 22.22
N THR A 40 -62.79 -3.24 21.60
CA THR A 40 -62.84 -4.01 20.37
C THR A 40 -63.11 -5.49 20.65
N ASP A 41 -63.80 -6.16 19.75
CA ASP A 41 -63.91 -7.62 19.75
C ASP A 41 -62.53 -8.24 19.45
N PRO A 42 -62.23 -9.46 19.92
CA PRO A 42 -61.00 -10.16 19.56
C PRO A 42 -60.82 -10.26 18.03
N GLY A 43 -59.68 -9.78 17.52
CA GLY A 43 -59.39 -9.71 16.08
C GLY A 43 -59.76 -8.39 15.41
N TYR A 44 -60.19 -7.38 16.17
CA TYR A 44 -60.47 -6.03 15.68
C TYR A 44 -59.67 -4.96 16.45
N TYR A 45 -59.27 -3.89 15.76
CA TYR A 45 -58.62 -2.69 16.30
C TYR A 45 -59.33 -1.41 15.84
N CYS A 46 -59.08 -0.29 16.52
CA CYS A 46 -59.59 1.02 16.11
C CYS A 46 -58.50 1.91 15.56
N ASP A 47 -58.71 2.45 14.35
CA ASP A 47 -57.78 3.39 13.76
C ASP A 47 -57.84 4.78 14.45
N ALA A 48 -56.93 5.67 14.07
CA ALA A 48 -56.82 7.01 14.66
C ALA A 48 -58.08 7.88 14.49
N THR A 49 -59.01 7.48 13.61
CA THR A 49 -60.30 8.15 13.40
C THR A 49 -61.45 7.54 14.20
N GLY A 50 -61.17 6.49 14.98
CA GLY A 50 -62.15 5.79 15.82
C GLY A 50 -62.90 4.67 15.11
N VAL A 51 -62.54 4.34 13.85
CA VAL A 51 -63.24 3.31 13.06
C VAL A 51 -62.68 1.92 13.38
N CYS A 52 -63.57 0.95 13.59
CA CYS A 52 -63.23 -0.45 13.85
C CYS A 52 -62.78 -1.19 12.59
N LYS A 53 -61.63 -1.85 12.61
CA LYS A 53 -61.05 -2.66 11.52
C LYS A 53 -60.66 -4.04 12.03
N GLN A 54 -60.75 -5.05 11.17
CA GLN A 54 -60.27 -6.40 11.50
C GLN A 54 -58.75 -6.42 11.30
N ALA A 55 -58.02 -6.94 12.28
CA ALA A 55 -56.60 -7.23 12.12
C ALA A 55 -56.43 -8.50 11.30
N VAL A 56 -55.65 -8.41 10.22
CA VAL A 56 -55.49 -9.48 9.25
C VAL A 56 -54.01 -9.66 8.99
N CYS A 57 -53.51 -10.82 9.38
CA CYS A 57 -52.14 -11.19 9.08
C CYS A 57 -51.88 -11.16 7.56
N GLY A 58 -50.83 -10.43 7.17
CA GLY A 58 -50.45 -10.23 5.77
C GLY A 58 -51.16 -9.06 5.09
N ASP A 59 -51.73 -8.12 5.84
CA ASP A 59 -52.35 -6.92 5.27
C ASP A 59 -51.36 -5.74 5.11
N GLY A 60 -50.13 -5.92 5.59
CA GLY A 60 -49.05 -4.95 5.53
C GLY A 60 -48.93 -4.04 6.74
N ASN A 61 -49.73 -4.26 7.79
CA ASN A 61 -49.65 -3.51 9.04
C ASN A 61 -49.43 -4.48 10.20
N ARG A 62 -48.42 -4.19 11.04
CA ARG A 62 -48.15 -4.98 12.25
C ARG A 62 -49.01 -4.48 13.41
N ASP A 63 -50.13 -5.14 13.66
CA ASP A 63 -51.12 -4.76 14.67
C ASP A 63 -50.74 -5.27 16.08
N THR A 64 -49.78 -4.59 16.70
CA THR A 64 -49.19 -5.00 17.99
C THR A 64 -50.18 -5.04 19.15
N ASP A 65 -51.28 -4.29 19.07
CA ASP A 65 -52.24 -4.13 20.14
C ASP A 65 -53.11 -5.38 20.37
N ILE A 66 -53.04 -6.37 19.46
CA ILE A 66 -53.76 -7.64 19.61
C ILE A 66 -52.88 -8.90 19.44
N GLY A 67 -51.56 -8.77 19.55
CA GLY A 67 -50.64 -9.91 19.64
C GLY A 67 -49.96 -10.34 18.35
N GLU A 68 -50.05 -9.54 17.28
CA GLU A 68 -49.20 -9.73 16.11
C GLU A 68 -47.75 -9.36 16.44
N THR A 69 -46.85 -10.30 16.15
CA THR A 69 -45.40 -10.12 16.39
C THR A 69 -44.65 -9.77 15.11
N CYS A 70 -45.27 -9.95 13.94
CA CYS A 70 -44.79 -9.56 12.60
C CYS A 70 -45.99 -9.44 11.64
N ASP A 71 -45.79 -8.79 10.48
CA ASP A 71 -46.69 -8.83 9.30
C ASP A 71 -45.86 -8.60 8.03
N ASP A 72 -45.85 -9.54 7.08
CA ASP A 72 -45.03 -9.47 5.85
C ASP A 72 -45.86 -9.43 4.55
N ARG A 73 -47.06 -8.85 4.60
CA ARG A 73 -48.00 -8.68 3.46
C ARG A 73 -48.51 -9.97 2.83
N ASN A 74 -48.30 -11.12 3.46
CA ASN A 74 -48.88 -12.36 2.99
C ASN A 74 -49.13 -13.34 4.15
N THR A 75 -49.59 -14.56 3.84
CA THR A 75 -49.92 -15.60 4.84
C THR A 75 -49.21 -16.92 4.54
N VAL A 76 -48.08 -16.87 3.84
CA VAL A 76 -47.28 -18.02 3.47
C VAL A 76 -46.36 -18.36 4.63
N ASP A 77 -46.52 -19.53 5.25
CA ASP A 77 -45.55 -19.99 6.24
C ASP A 77 -44.17 -20.23 5.57
N GLY A 78 -43.09 -19.87 6.27
CA GLY A 78 -41.70 -20.14 5.89
C GLY A 78 -40.90 -18.96 5.34
N ASP A 79 -41.49 -17.78 5.19
CA ASP A 79 -40.85 -16.55 4.68
C ASP A 79 -40.49 -15.53 5.78
N GLY A 80 -40.83 -15.85 7.03
CA GLY A 80 -40.38 -15.16 8.23
C GLY A 80 -41.48 -14.60 9.10
N CYS A 81 -42.70 -14.44 8.58
CA CYS A 81 -43.90 -14.25 9.40
C CYS A 81 -44.92 -15.35 9.10
N SER A 82 -45.31 -16.11 10.12
CA SER A 82 -46.26 -17.19 9.90
C SER A 82 -47.64 -16.67 9.52
N SER A 83 -48.48 -17.54 8.96
CA SER A 83 -49.92 -17.31 8.73
C SER A 83 -50.73 -16.95 9.99
N THR A 84 -50.11 -17.01 11.17
CA THR A 84 -50.68 -16.61 12.48
C THR A 84 -49.95 -15.40 13.09
N CYS A 85 -49.18 -14.68 12.29
CA CYS A 85 -48.46 -13.46 12.65
C CYS A 85 -47.49 -13.64 13.84
N GLN A 86 -46.88 -14.83 13.87
CA GLN A 86 -45.79 -15.17 14.77
C GLN A 86 -44.47 -15.18 14.00
N VAL A 87 -43.44 -14.54 14.56
CA VAL A 87 -42.10 -14.60 13.98
C VAL A 87 -41.66 -16.07 13.93
N GLU A 88 -41.31 -16.52 12.74
CA GLU A 88 -40.93 -17.92 12.54
C GLU A 88 -39.56 -18.21 13.13
N ARG A 89 -39.35 -19.47 13.55
CA ARG A 89 -38.07 -19.86 14.16
C ARG A 89 -36.93 -19.65 13.19
N GLY A 90 -35.92 -18.90 13.63
CA GLY A 90 -34.78 -18.59 12.80
C GLY A 90 -34.99 -17.39 11.89
N TYR A 91 -35.98 -16.53 12.15
CA TYR A 91 -36.15 -15.23 11.50
C TYR A 91 -36.09 -14.07 12.50
N THR A 92 -35.67 -12.89 12.03
CA THR A 92 -35.77 -11.62 12.76
C THR A 92 -36.54 -10.62 11.89
N CYS A 93 -37.63 -10.08 12.41
CA CYS A 93 -38.45 -9.09 11.72
C CYS A 93 -38.14 -7.69 12.24
N ARG A 94 -37.87 -6.75 11.34
CA ARG A 94 -37.67 -5.32 11.70
C ARG A 94 -38.82 -4.50 11.12
N ARG A 95 -39.38 -3.62 11.96
CA ARG A 95 -40.34 -2.61 11.51
C ARG A 95 -39.70 -1.72 10.45
N HIS A 96 -40.23 -1.77 9.23
CA HIS A 96 -40.13 -0.61 8.35
C HIS A 96 -41.15 0.45 8.81
N ALA A 97 -41.05 1.67 8.28
CA ALA A 97 -41.82 2.82 8.73
C ALA A 97 -43.33 2.52 8.89
N GLN A 98 -44.01 3.33 9.69
CA GLN A 98 -45.34 3.18 10.32
C GLN A 98 -46.55 2.72 9.46
N PHE A 99 -46.35 2.35 8.18
CA PHE A 99 -47.34 1.82 7.22
C PHE A 99 -46.74 0.79 6.22
N ASP A 100 -45.57 0.20 6.52
CA ASP A 100 -44.91 -0.81 5.68
C ASP A 100 -44.76 -2.15 6.41
N ALA A 101 -44.86 -3.25 5.65
CA ALA A 101 -44.68 -4.61 6.14
C ALA A 101 -43.32 -4.79 6.85
N ASP A 102 -43.30 -5.65 7.86
CA ASP A 102 -42.08 -6.13 8.47
C ASP A 102 -41.23 -6.88 7.46
N ALA A 103 -39.96 -6.49 7.35
CA ALA A 103 -38.98 -7.25 6.61
C ALA A 103 -38.40 -8.32 7.52
N CYS A 104 -38.90 -9.55 7.41
CA CYS A 104 -38.37 -10.71 8.12
C CYS A 104 -37.15 -11.29 7.36
N ARG A 105 -36.07 -11.59 8.10
CA ARG A 105 -34.84 -12.16 7.53
C ARG A 105 -34.35 -13.32 8.38
N LEU A 106 -33.86 -14.39 7.74
CA LEU A 106 -33.29 -15.55 8.42
C LEU A 106 -32.11 -15.12 9.33
N PHE A 107 -32.04 -15.71 10.52
CA PHE A 107 -31.00 -15.55 11.56
C PHE A 107 -29.59 -15.94 11.08
N ASN A 108 -29.47 -16.51 9.88
CA ASN A 108 -28.21 -16.83 9.19
C ASN A 108 -28.36 -16.79 7.66
N ALA A 109 -29.27 -15.97 7.13
CA ALA A 109 -29.07 -15.46 5.77
C ALA A 109 -28.34 -14.14 5.92
N ALA A 110 -27.02 -14.18 5.75
CA ALA A 110 -26.30 -13.00 5.30
C ALA A 110 -27.15 -12.35 4.19
N PRO A 111 -27.38 -11.02 4.23
CA PRO A 111 -28.04 -10.33 3.14
C PRO A 111 -27.35 -10.79 1.86
N ARG A 112 -28.12 -11.17 0.82
CA ARG A 112 -27.55 -11.28 -0.53
C ARG A 112 -26.85 -9.95 -0.82
N GLY A 113 -25.53 -9.92 -0.70
CA GLY A 113 -24.70 -8.71 -0.86
C GLY A 113 -24.01 -8.13 0.38
N SER A 114 -23.90 -8.83 1.53
CA SER A 114 -22.98 -8.42 2.60
C SER A 114 -21.95 -9.51 2.86
N CYS A 115 -20.77 -9.39 2.25
CA CYS A 115 -19.62 -10.24 2.55
C CYS A 115 -19.03 -9.80 3.89
N VAL A 116 -19.59 -10.28 5.00
CA VAL A 116 -18.86 -10.24 6.28
C VAL A 116 -18.17 -11.58 6.40
N ALA A 117 -16.89 -11.60 6.03
CA ALA A 117 -16.07 -12.77 6.22
C ALA A 117 -16.02 -13.12 7.72
N THR A 118 -16.33 -14.36 8.06
CA THR A 118 -16.38 -14.82 9.45
C THR A 118 -15.28 -15.81 9.70
N CYS A 119 -14.17 -15.33 10.25
CA CYS A 119 -13.00 -16.15 10.45
C CYS A 119 -13.25 -17.38 11.34
N GLY A 120 -12.69 -18.51 10.94
CA GLY A 120 -12.72 -19.77 11.69
C GLY A 120 -13.97 -20.61 11.47
N ASN A 121 -14.69 -20.40 10.36
CA ASN A 121 -15.90 -21.15 10.03
C ASN A 121 -15.64 -22.33 9.06
N GLY A 122 -14.42 -22.42 8.51
CA GLY A 122 -13.94 -23.46 7.60
C GLY A 122 -14.34 -23.24 6.15
N ILE A 123 -14.69 -22.02 5.76
CA ILE A 123 -15.07 -21.60 4.41
C ILE A 123 -14.24 -20.39 4.07
N LEU A 124 -13.41 -20.48 3.03
CA LEU A 124 -12.61 -19.33 2.60
C LEU A 124 -13.48 -18.34 1.83
N GLU A 125 -13.73 -17.18 2.43
CA GLU A 125 -14.50 -16.07 1.88
C GLU A 125 -13.59 -15.01 1.23
N SER A 126 -14.16 -14.06 0.47
CA SER A 126 -13.39 -13.13 -0.37
C SER A 126 -12.51 -12.11 0.38
N MET A 127 -12.57 -12.06 1.71
CA MET A 127 -11.75 -11.16 2.55
C MET A 127 -10.82 -11.93 3.51
N GLU A 128 -10.67 -13.24 3.31
CA GLU A 128 -9.81 -14.10 4.12
C GLU A 128 -8.62 -14.57 3.29
N GLU A 129 -7.44 -14.61 3.89
CA GLU A 129 -6.26 -15.23 3.28
C GLU A 129 -6.23 -16.74 3.56
N CYS A 130 -6.84 -17.15 4.67
CA CYS A 130 -7.03 -18.53 5.11
C CYS A 130 -8.31 -18.62 5.98
N ASP A 131 -8.90 -19.81 6.11
CA ASP A 131 -9.87 -20.14 7.17
C ASP A 131 -9.76 -21.65 7.49
N ASP A 132 -9.13 -22.00 8.61
CA ASP A 132 -8.91 -23.38 9.04
C ASP A 132 -10.01 -23.96 9.96
N GLY A 133 -11.14 -23.27 10.06
CA GLY A 133 -12.30 -23.71 10.84
C GLY A 133 -12.17 -23.53 12.34
N ASN A 134 -11.21 -22.74 12.82
CA ASN A 134 -11.11 -22.35 14.22
C ASN A 134 -10.47 -20.96 14.41
N LEU A 135 -10.20 -20.55 15.66
CA LEU A 135 -9.64 -19.23 16.00
C LEU A 135 -8.31 -19.35 16.80
N ASP A 136 -7.62 -20.48 16.69
CA ASP A 136 -6.33 -20.76 17.34
C ASP A 136 -5.20 -20.24 16.46
N ASP A 137 -4.56 -19.13 16.86
CA ASP A 137 -3.49 -18.55 16.03
C ASP A 137 -2.23 -19.44 15.86
N SER A 138 -2.16 -20.65 16.43
CA SER A 138 -0.97 -21.51 16.44
C SER A 138 -0.87 -22.51 15.29
N ASP A 139 -1.92 -22.69 14.50
CA ASP A 139 -1.98 -23.60 13.34
C ASP A 139 -1.61 -22.94 12.01
N GLY A 140 -1.46 -21.61 11.99
CA GLY A 140 -0.96 -20.84 10.86
C GLY A 140 -1.97 -19.89 10.23
N CYS A 141 -3.26 -20.00 10.58
CA CYS A 141 -4.26 -18.97 10.29
C CYS A 141 -4.57 -18.21 11.58
N ASP A 142 -4.37 -16.88 11.59
CA ASP A 142 -4.73 -16.10 12.78
C ASP A 142 -6.24 -15.83 12.87
N ARG A 143 -6.70 -15.36 14.03
CA ARG A 143 -8.10 -14.98 14.29
C ARG A 143 -8.66 -13.88 13.38
N ASP A 144 -7.79 -13.17 12.66
CA ASP A 144 -8.14 -12.15 11.67
C ASP A 144 -8.10 -12.73 10.23
N CYS A 145 -7.96 -14.06 10.11
CA CYS A 145 -7.89 -14.85 8.89
C CYS A 145 -6.76 -14.43 7.95
N ARG A 146 -5.61 -14.11 8.55
CA ARG A 146 -4.35 -13.86 7.86
C ARG A 146 -3.42 -15.04 8.02
N ILE A 147 -2.63 -15.29 6.99
CA ILE A 147 -1.60 -16.33 7.05
C ILE A 147 -0.46 -15.80 7.91
N ARG A 148 -0.09 -16.54 8.96
CA ARG A 148 1.03 -16.16 9.81
C ARG A 148 2.35 -16.33 9.05
N THR A 149 3.29 -15.42 9.32
CA THR A 149 4.66 -15.53 8.82
C THR A 149 5.26 -16.89 9.18
N GLY A 150 5.82 -17.57 8.19
CA GLY A 150 6.36 -18.92 8.36
C GLY A 150 5.34 -20.03 8.10
N PHE A 151 4.18 -19.73 7.52
CA PHE A 151 3.18 -20.72 7.13
C PHE A 151 2.77 -20.58 5.65
N ALA A 152 2.43 -21.72 5.05
CA ALA A 152 1.81 -21.83 3.74
C ALA A 152 0.50 -22.58 3.87
N CYS A 153 -0.58 -21.92 3.44
CA CYS A 153 -1.92 -22.48 3.53
C CYS A 153 -2.37 -22.98 2.16
N THR A 154 -2.96 -24.17 2.15
CA THR A 154 -3.59 -24.76 0.96
C THR A 154 -5.07 -24.93 1.23
N ASN A 155 -5.90 -24.66 0.24
CA ASN A 155 -7.34 -24.70 0.44
C ASN A 155 -7.94 -26.02 -0.03
N ARG A 156 -8.84 -26.58 0.77
CA ARG A 156 -9.56 -27.80 0.38
C ARG A 156 -10.74 -27.45 -0.52
N ALA A 157 -10.73 -27.91 -1.77
CA ALA A 157 -11.90 -27.78 -2.64
C ALA A 157 -13.09 -28.60 -2.08
N LEU A 158 -14.23 -27.94 -1.84
CA LEU A 158 -15.48 -28.61 -1.43
C LEU A 158 -16.34 -28.97 -2.67
N PRO A 159 -17.23 -29.98 -2.58
CA PRO A 159 -18.00 -30.50 -3.72
C PRO A 159 -18.97 -29.53 -4.44
N ASN A 160 -19.01 -28.25 -4.09
CA ASN A 160 -19.93 -27.24 -4.66
C ASN A 160 -19.22 -26.01 -5.24
N ASN A 161 -17.95 -26.13 -5.65
CA ASN A 161 -17.14 -24.99 -6.10
C ASN A 161 -17.01 -23.89 -5.02
N THR A 162 -17.05 -24.29 -3.76
CA THR A 162 -16.72 -23.47 -2.60
C THR A 162 -15.34 -23.88 -2.13
N VAL A 163 -14.51 -22.90 -1.81
CA VAL A 163 -13.20 -23.15 -1.21
C VAL A 163 -13.45 -23.40 0.28
N GLY A 164 -13.15 -24.61 0.74
CA GLY A 164 -13.28 -24.99 2.14
C GLY A 164 -11.97 -24.85 2.90
N ASN A 165 -12.04 -25.26 4.16
CA ASN A 165 -11.00 -25.24 5.19
C ASN A 165 -9.56 -25.21 4.64
N SER A 166 -8.83 -24.16 5.00
CA SER A 166 -7.42 -23.95 4.74
C SER A 166 -6.59 -24.83 5.67
N THR A 167 -5.69 -25.64 5.10
CA THR A 167 -4.68 -26.36 5.87
C THR A 167 -3.36 -25.64 5.75
N CYS A 168 -2.87 -25.12 6.86
CA CYS A 168 -1.61 -24.39 6.96
C CYS A 168 -0.49 -25.31 7.45
N ASN A 169 0.67 -25.24 6.80
CA ASN A 169 1.88 -25.97 7.20
C ASN A 169 3.01 -24.97 7.43
N ILE A 170 3.93 -25.32 8.32
CA ILE A 170 5.15 -24.53 8.54
C ILE A 170 5.97 -24.54 7.25
N VAL A 171 6.28 -23.36 6.71
CA VAL A 171 7.26 -23.23 5.62
C VAL A 171 8.66 -23.40 6.17
N THR A 172 9.50 -24.07 5.41
CA THR A 172 10.88 -24.35 5.80
C THR A 172 11.79 -23.62 4.84
N CYS A 173 12.37 -22.51 5.30
CA CYS A 173 13.29 -21.76 4.48
C CYS A 173 14.51 -22.61 4.10
N GLY A 174 14.83 -22.61 2.81
CA GLY A 174 15.95 -23.34 2.23
C GLY A 174 15.61 -24.77 1.81
N ASP A 175 14.33 -25.11 1.65
CA ASP A 175 13.91 -26.43 1.15
C ASP A 175 13.78 -26.47 -0.39
N GLY A 176 13.98 -25.32 -1.04
CA GLY A 176 13.93 -25.13 -2.48
C GLY A 176 12.53 -24.85 -3.01
N LYS A 177 11.59 -24.46 -2.16
CA LYS A 177 10.21 -24.14 -2.57
C LYS A 177 9.74 -22.84 -1.95
N ARG A 178 9.62 -21.82 -2.78
CA ARG A 178 9.01 -20.55 -2.37
C ARG A 178 7.51 -20.70 -2.12
N GLU A 179 7.09 -20.84 -0.86
CA GLU A 179 5.70 -21.08 -0.47
C GLU A 179 5.19 -20.10 0.59
N GLY A 180 3.86 -19.96 0.70
CA GLY A 180 3.24 -19.13 1.74
C GLY A 180 3.73 -17.69 1.74
N THR A 181 4.26 -17.26 2.88
CA THR A 181 4.75 -15.88 3.10
C THR A 181 6.21 -15.63 2.68
N GLU A 182 6.89 -16.62 2.08
CA GLU A 182 8.30 -16.49 1.71
C GLU A 182 8.50 -15.52 0.54
N ALA A 183 9.44 -14.58 0.70
CA ALA A 183 9.81 -13.67 -0.37
C ALA A 183 10.71 -14.37 -1.41
N CYS A 184 11.52 -15.33 -0.96
CA CYS A 184 12.42 -16.16 -1.75
C CYS A 184 12.63 -17.51 -1.02
N ASP A 185 13.19 -18.49 -1.72
CA ASP A 185 13.80 -19.71 -1.17
C ASP A 185 14.81 -20.22 -2.20
N ASP A 186 16.10 -20.07 -1.95
CA ASP A 186 17.17 -20.46 -2.86
C ASP A 186 17.76 -21.86 -2.55
N GLY A 187 17.04 -22.65 -1.76
CA GLY A 187 17.40 -24.02 -1.43
C GLY A 187 18.44 -24.17 -0.33
N ASN A 188 18.75 -23.08 0.39
CA ASN A 188 19.59 -23.14 1.57
C ASN A 188 19.28 -22.04 2.61
N THR A 189 20.10 -21.90 3.65
CA THR A 189 19.90 -20.93 4.75
C THR A 189 21.16 -20.10 5.02
N ALA A 190 22.08 -20.06 4.05
CA ALA A 190 23.19 -19.12 4.11
C ALA A 190 22.66 -17.70 3.91
N ASP A 191 23.34 -16.74 4.52
CA ASP A 191 23.12 -15.33 4.19
C ASP A 191 24.14 -14.92 3.13
N LEU A 192 23.87 -13.83 2.40
CA LEU A 192 24.66 -13.21 1.34
C LEU A 192 24.73 -13.99 0.02
N ASP A 193 23.76 -14.85 -0.26
CA ASP A 193 23.53 -15.52 -1.55
C ASP A 193 22.22 -15.06 -2.23
N GLY A 194 21.51 -14.12 -1.60
CA GLY A 194 20.33 -13.44 -2.12
C GLY A 194 19.04 -13.82 -1.41
N CYS A 195 19.01 -14.93 -0.67
CA CYS A 195 17.88 -15.30 0.17
C CYS A 195 18.31 -15.61 1.60
N SER A 196 17.98 -14.70 2.53
CA SER A 196 18.40 -14.84 3.93
C SER A 196 17.90 -16.14 4.59
N GLN A 197 18.48 -16.49 5.74
CA GLN A 197 18.02 -17.59 6.60
C GLN A 197 16.54 -17.50 7.07
N THR A 198 15.85 -16.39 6.79
CA THR A 198 14.42 -16.17 7.09
C THR A 198 13.56 -16.01 5.83
N CYS A 199 14.09 -16.34 4.66
CA CYS A 199 13.40 -16.30 3.37
C CYS A 199 12.88 -14.91 2.99
N VAL A 200 13.67 -13.90 3.39
CA VAL A 200 13.57 -12.51 2.95
C VAL A 200 14.67 -12.26 1.93
N ILE A 201 14.33 -11.56 0.84
CA ILE A 201 15.29 -11.14 -0.19
C ILE A 201 16.32 -10.22 0.45
N GLU A 202 17.59 -10.50 0.21
CA GLU A 202 18.68 -9.75 0.79
C GLU A 202 18.93 -8.42 0.06
N PRO A 203 19.46 -7.39 0.75
CA PRO A 203 19.82 -6.14 0.10
C PRO A 203 20.92 -6.36 -0.96
N GLY A 204 20.79 -5.77 -2.14
CA GLY A 204 21.70 -6.04 -3.27
C GLY A 204 21.20 -7.12 -4.24
N TYR A 205 20.08 -7.80 -3.94
CA TYR A 205 19.63 -8.96 -4.70
C TYR A 205 18.19 -8.84 -5.20
N ALA A 206 17.94 -9.47 -6.35
CA ALA A 206 16.61 -9.74 -6.87
C ALA A 206 16.44 -11.24 -7.07
N CYS A 207 15.34 -11.78 -6.53
CA CYS A 207 15.01 -13.19 -6.67
C CYS A 207 13.83 -13.39 -7.63
N ALA A 208 13.97 -14.36 -8.53
CA ALA A 208 12.90 -14.80 -9.43
C ALA A 208 12.55 -16.27 -9.15
N GLY A 209 11.26 -16.60 -9.14
CA GLY A 209 10.80 -17.97 -8.90
C GLY A 209 9.27 -18.05 -8.84
N ALA A 210 8.70 -19.09 -9.46
CA ALA A 210 7.28 -19.37 -9.35
C ALA A 210 6.95 -19.95 -7.96
N TYR A 211 5.68 -19.84 -7.54
CA TYR A 211 5.20 -20.47 -6.31
C TYR A 211 5.53 -21.97 -6.31
N GLY A 212 6.08 -22.48 -5.20
CA GLY A 212 6.49 -23.87 -5.02
C GLY A 212 7.73 -24.29 -5.81
N MET A 213 8.50 -23.33 -6.35
CA MET A 213 9.77 -23.59 -7.05
C MET A 213 10.93 -22.86 -6.36
N LEU A 214 12.14 -23.33 -6.67
CA LEU A 214 13.40 -22.72 -6.25
C LEU A 214 13.49 -21.29 -6.78
N SER A 215 13.87 -20.37 -5.90
CA SER A 215 14.18 -18.99 -6.25
C SER A 215 15.60 -18.91 -6.78
N SER A 216 15.74 -18.26 -7.93
CA SER A 216 17.03 -17.86 -8.48
C SER A 216 17.27 -16.41 -8.10
N CYS A 217 18.21 -16.19 -7.19
CA CYS A 217 18.62 -14.86 -6.76
C CYS A 217 19.88 -14.43 -7.52
N GLY A 218 19.90 -13.19 -7.99
CA GLY A 218 21.05 -12.55 -8.63
C GLY A 218 21.29 -11.18 -8.05
N SER A 219 22.54 -10.71 -8.09
CA SER A 219 22.86 -9.35 -7.68
C SER A 219 22.24 -8.35 -8.66
N VAL A 220 21.94 -7.15 -8.16
CA VAL A 220 21.31 -6.07 -8.94
C VAL A 220 22.30 -4.94 -9.09
N CYS A 221 22.76 -4.72 -10.31
CA CYS A 221 23.64 -3.61 -10.59
C CYS A 221 22.89 -2.27 -10.57
N GLY A 222 23.52 -1.26 -9.98
CA GLY A 222 23.01 0.09 -9.88
C GLY A 222 22.09 0.33 -8.68
N ASP A 223 22.13 -0.52 -7.65
CA ASP A 223 21.32 -0.37 -6.43
C ASP A 223 22.11 0.21 -5.22
N GLY A 224 23.41 0.44 -5.41
CA GLY A 224 24.35 0.98 -4.43
C GLY A 224 24.94 -0.06 -3.48
N TYR A 225 24.64 -1.35 -3.64
CA TYR A 225 25.21 -2.46 -2.89
C TYR A 225 26.28 -3.13 -3.75
N VAL A 226 27.39 -3.52 -3.12
CA VAL A 226 28.42 -4.34 -3.78
C VAL A 226 28.34 -5.73 -3.15
N VAL A 227 27.71 -6.66 -3.86
CA VAL A 227 27.46 -8.04 -3.42
C VAL A 227 27.89 -9.05 -4.48
N ALA A 228 27.98 -10.33 -4.09
CA ALA A 228 28.38 -11.42 -4.97
C ALA A 228 29.65 -11.15 -5.81
N ASN A 229 29.51 -10.94 -7.13
CA ASN A 229 30.61 -10.75 -8.10
C ASN A 229 30.79 -9.29 -8.52
N GLU A 230 30.12 -8.35 -7.87
CA GLU A 230 30.24 -6.92 -8.15
C GLU A 230 31.58 -6.42 -7.63
N THR A 231 32.24 -5.60 -8.45
CA THR A 231 33.51 -4.95 -8.07
C THR A 231 33.33 -3.47 -7.77
N CYS A 232 32.16 -2.91 -8.11
CA CYS A 232 31.67 -1.59 -7.81
C CYS A 232 30.14 -1.60 -7.94
N ASP A 233 29.49 -0.56 -7.43
CA ASP A 233 28.10 -0.20 -7.75
C ASP A 233 27.90 1.27 -7.40
N ASP A 234 27.74 2.13 -8.41
CA ASP A 234 27.60 3.59 -8.27
C ASP A 234 26.13 4.07 -8.32
N ALA A 235 25.19 3.19 -7.94
CA ALA A 235 23.74 3.41 -7.89
C ALA A 235 23.09 3.78 -9.22
N ASN A 236 23.71 3.38 -10.34
CA ASN A 236 23.10 3.49 -11.66
C ASN A 236 23.66 2.41 -12.63
N GLU A 237 23.08 2.31 -13.83
CA GLU A 237 23.52 1.36 -14.87
C GLU A 237 24.13 2.08 -16.10
N VAL A 238 24.53 3.35 -15.93
CA VAL A 238 25.24 4.11 -16.98
C VAL A 238 26.65 3.54 -17.09
N SER A 239 27.24 3.62 -18.28
CA SER A 239 28.64 3.25 -18.48
C SER A 239 29.45 4.50 -18.81
N ASN A 240 30.74 4.47 -18.50
CA ASN A 240 31.76 5.52 -18.59
C ASN A 240 31.67 6.58 -17.48
N ASP A 241 31.10 6.26 -16.34
CA ASP A 241 31.10 7.04 -15.09
C ASP A 241 31.87 6.36 -13.93
N GLY A 242 32.45 5.19 -14.20
CA GLY A 242 33.41 4.51 -13.34
C GLY A 242 32.98 3.12 -12.89
N CYS A 243 31.68 2.81 -12.96
CA CYS A 243 31.16 1.47 -12.77
C CYS A 243 30.26 1.10 -13.96
N ASP A 244 30.56 0.00 -14.67
CA ASP A 244 29.77 -0.35 -15.85
C ASP A 244 28.40 -0.96 -15.50
N ALA A 245 27.56 -1.16 -16.51
CA ALA A 245 26.23 -1.75 -16.35
C ALA A 245 26.22 -3.24 -15.88
N ASN A 246 27.39 -3.86 -15.74
CA ASN A 246 27.59 -5.19 -15.15
C ASN A 246 28.34 -5.10 -13.80
N CYS A 247 28.40 -3.91 -13.21
CA CYS A 247 29.02 -3.61 -11.94
C CYS A 247 30.50 -4.02 -11.88
N GLN A 248 31.18 -3.81 -13.01
CA GLN A 248 32.63 -3.95 -13.14
C GLN A 248 33.29 -2.57 -13.18
N VAL A 249 34.39 -2.41 -12.44
CA VAL A 249 35.17 -1.17 -12.46
C VAL A 249 35.66 -0.91 -13.88
N GLU A 250 35.40 0.30 -14.37
CA GLU A 250 35.76 0.67 -15.72
C GLU A 250 37.26 0.99 -15.86
N PRO A 251 37.87 0.75 -17.03
CA PRO A 251 39.26 1.11 -17.28
C PRO A 251 39.50 2.61 -17.07
N GLY A 252 40.59 2.95 -16.37
CA GLY A 252 40.90 4.34 -16.03
C GLY A 252 40.18 4.85 -14.78
N PHE A 253 39.46 4.01 -14.04
CA PHE A 253 38.82 4.38 -12.78
C PHE A 253 39.34 3.57 -11.58
N LYS A 254 39.29 4.20 -10.41
CA LYS A 254 39.56 3.61 -9.10
C LYS A 254 38.37 3.85 -8.19
N CYS A 255 37.79 2.76 -7.68
CA CYS A 255 36.58 2.80 -6.88
C CYS A 255 36.85 2.63 -5.37
N LEU A 256 36.13 3.40 -4.55
CA LEU A 256 36.21 3.39 -3.10
C LEU A 256 35.07 2.52 -2.52
N LEU A 257 35.34 1.24 -2.31
CA LEU A 257 34.35 0.26 -1.81
C LEU A 257 33.89 0.48 -0.36
N THR A 258 34.48 1.45 0.34
CA THR A 258 34.01 1.87 1.67
C THR A 258 32.82 2.81 1.62
N GLU A 259 32.54 3.40 0.45
CA GLU A 259 31.43 4.32 0.22
C GLU A 259 30.22 3.58 -0.37
N ARG A 260 29.01 4.03 -0.04
CA ARG A 260 27.73 3.44 -0.52
C ARG A 260 26.78 4.56 -0.95
N PRO A 261 26.53 4.76 -2.25
CA PRO A 261 27.05 3.99 -3.39
C PRO A 261 28.57 4.10 -3.56
N THR A 262 29.14 3.14 -4.29
CA THR A 262 30.57 3.10 -4.60
C THR A 262 30.96 4.36 -5.34
N LYS A 263 31.94 5.08 -4.81
CA LYS A 263 32.47 6.25 -5.49
C LYS A 263 33.66 5.87 -6.36
N CYS A 264 33.50 5.97 -7.67
CA CYS A 264 34.57 5.77 -8.64
C CYS A 264 35.14 7.13 -9.07
N LEU A 265 36.48 7.22 -9.07
CA LEU A 265 37.21 8.40 -9.49
C LEU A 265 38.17 8.00 -10.62
N PRO A 266 38.34 8.83 -11.66
CA PRO A 266 39.38 8.63 -12.65
C PRO A 266 40.78 8.45 -12.01
N VAL A 267 41.62 7.68 -12.68
CA VAL A 267 43.00 7.40 -12.26
C VAL A 267 43.89 8.52 -12.77
N CYS A 268 44.31 9.36 -11.83
CA CYS A 268 45.19 10.46 -12.16
C CYS A 268 46.58 10.00 -12.61
N GLY A 269 47.09 10.62 -13.68
CA GLY A 269 48.42 10.42 -14.22
C GLY A 269 48.52 9.26 -15.19
N ASP A 270 47.42 8.82 -15.78
CA ASP A 270 47.40 7.72 -16.77
C ASP A 270 47.48 8.23 -18.23
N GLY A 271 47.48 9.54 -18.41
CA GLY A 271 47.55 10.23 -19.69
C GLY A 271 46.19 10.40 -20.37
N VAL A 272 45.09 10.07 -19.69
CA VAL A 272 43.71 10.13 -20.22
C VAL A 272 42.86 11.03 -19.34
N ARG A 273 42.57 12.24 -19.83
CA ARG A 273 41.72 13.18 -19.11
C ARG A 273 40.22 12.91 -19.30
N PHE A 274 39.53 12.58 -18.22
CA PHE A 274 38.07 12.49 -18.14
C PHE A 274 37.42 13.85 -17.85
N SER A 275 36.11 13.97 -18.08
CA SER A 275 35.35 15.21 -17.82
C SER A 275 35.31 15.62 -16.34
N SER A 276 35.51 14.65 -15.44
CA SER A 276 35.60 14.84 -14.00
C SER A 276 37.01 15.18 -13.50
N GLU A 277 38.00 15.21 -14.38
CA GLU A 277 39.39 15.62 -14.08
C GLU A 277 39.66 17.04 -14.58
N GLU A 278 40.31 17.85 -13.74
CA GLU A 278 40.70 19.21 -14.11
C GLU A 278 41.95 19.22 -15.01
N CYS A 279 42.80 18.20 -14.89
CA CYS A 279 44.02 17.94 -15.68
C CYS A 279 44.40 16.45 -15.57
N ASP A 280 45.26 15.95 -16.46
CA ASP A 280 46.02 14.69 -16.29
C ASP A 280 47.34 14.83 -17.06
N ASP A 281 48.49 14.96 -16.41
CA ASP A 281 49.79 15.15 -17.07
C ASP A 281 50.62 13.86 -17.19
N ALA A 282 49.94 12.71 -17.27
CA ALA A 282 50.52 11.37 -17.41
C ALA A 282 51.50 10.97 -16.29
N ASN A 283 51.45 11.64 -15.14
CA ASN A 283 52.20 11.26 -13.96
C ASN A 283 51.50 11.70 -12.65
N THR A 284 52.09 11.40 -11.50
CA THR A 284 51.50 11.70 -10.17
C THR A 284 52.45 12.53 -9.32
N ALA A 285 53.43 13.19 -9.94
CA ALA A 285 54.23 14.18 -9.24
C ALA A 285 53.34 15.37 -8.87
N ASN A 286 53.74 16.07 -7.82
CA ASN A 286 53.17 17.37 -7.51
C ASN A 286 54.22 18.41 -7.92
N SER A 287 53.80 19.64 -8.19
CA SER A 287 54.60 20.79 -8.62
C SER A 287 55.07 20.79 -10.08
N ASP A 288 54.42 20.04 -10.96
CA ASP A 288 54.59 20.00 -12.41
C ASP A 288 53.33 20.43 -13.19
N GLY A 289 52.30 20.87 -12.47
CA GLY A 289 51.11 21.52 -13.03
C GLY A 289 49.82 20.73 -12.88
N CYS A 290 49.88 19.41 -12.71
CA CYS A 290 48.75 18.59 -12.30
C CYS A 290 49.06 17.83 -11.00
N SER A 291 48.25 18.02 -9.97
CA SER A 291 48.47 17.31 -8.69
C SER A 291 48.16 15.81 -8.81
N GLU A 292 48.61 15.01 -7.84
CA GLU A 292 48.24 13.58 -7.68
C GLU A 292 46.72 13.30 -7.57
N PHE A 293 45.90 14.35 -7.39
CA PHE A 293 44.44 14.31 -7.32
C PHE A 293 43.75 14.91 -8.56
N CYS A 294 44.47 15.08 -9.66
CA CYS A 294 43.98 15.61 -10.94
C CYS A 294 43.29 16.97 -10.81
N ARG A 295 43.91 17.81 -9.98
CA ARG A 295 43.64 19.23 -9.80
C ARG A 295 44.76 20.05 -10.44
N ILE A 296 44.38 21.11 -11.14
CA ILE A 296 45.36 22.07 -11.65
C ILE A 296 46.02 22.76 -10.45
N GLU A 297 47.34 22.78 -10.44
CA GLU A 297 48.09 23.40 -9.36
C GLU A 297 48.06 24.92 -9.44
N LEU A 298 48.21 25.60 -8.29
CA LEU A 298 48.14 27.06 -8.23
C LEU A 298 49.24 27.70 -9.10
N GLY A 299 48.84 28.60 -10.01
CA GLY A 299 49.76 29.26 -10.94
C GLY A 299 50.13 28.41 -12.15
N TRP A 300 49.34 27.38 -12.46
CA TRP A 300 49.49 26.55 -13.65
C TRP A 300 48.24 26.60 -14.52
N HIS A 301 48.45 26.43 -15.82
CA HIS A 301 47.43 26.24 -16.82
C HIS A 301 47.78 24.99 -17.63
N CYS A 302 46.83 24.05 -17.68
CA CYS A 302 46.97 22.83 -18.46
C CYS A 302 46.13 22.96 -19.74
N ASP A 303 46.82 22.92 -20.87
CA ASP A 303 46.19 22.84 -22.18
C ASP A 303 45.83 21.37 -22.44
N THR A 304 44.56 21.13 -22.80
CA THR A 304 44.18 19.82 -23.33
C THR A 304 45.00 19.60 -24.59
N VAL A 305 45.91 18.62 -24.59
CA VAL A 305 46.34 18.07 -25.86
C VAL A 305 45.08 17.52 -26.49
N SER A 306 44.68 18.13 -27.60
CA SER A 306 43.58 17.64 -28.41
C SER A 306 44.02 16.31 -29.03
N SER A 307 44.07 15.25 -28.23
CA SER A 307 43.70 13.94 -28.71
C SER A 307 42.24 14.07 -29.14
N SER A 308 42.09 14.47 -30.39
CA SER A 308 40.88 14.40 -31.20
C SER A 308 40.47 12.93 -31.39
N TYR A 309 40.32 12.21 -30.28
CA TYR A 309 39.83 10.85 -30.24
C TYR A 309 38.58 10.85 -29.37
N SER A 310 37.48 11.12 -30.05
CA SER A 310 36.15 10.64 -29.67
C SER A 310 36.25 9.28 -28.98
N ALA A 311 35.58 9.15 -27.83
CA ALA A 311 35.25 7.91 -27.13
C ALA A 311 34.37 6.97 -27.99
N GLN A 312 34.84 6.62 -29.19
CA GLN A 312 34.10 5.84 -30.16
C GLN A 312 35.05 5.16 -31.16
N ARG A 313 35.98 4.33 -30.69
CA ARG A 313 36.38 3.12 -31.43
C ARG A 313 36.72 1.99 -30.47
N VAL A 314 35.86 0.98 -30.48
CA VAL A 314 36.23 -0.42 -30.24
C VAL A 314 37.44 -0.75 -31.11
N MET A 315 38.59 -1.12 -30.53
CA MET A 315 39.63 -1.87 -31.26
C MET A 315 40.37 -2.83 -30.32
N PRO A 316 40.62 -4.08 -30.77
CA PRO A 316 41.40 -5.08 -30.05
C PRO A 316 42.91 -4.87 -30.31
N GLU A 317 43.70 -5.03 -29.24
CA GLU A 317 45.16 -5.15 -29.21
C GLU A 317 45.99 -3.93 -29.69
N GLY A 318 46.27 -3.00 -28.77
CA GLY A 318 47.30 -1.97 -28.92
C GLY A 318 47.04 -0.73 -28.07
N PHE A 319 47.63 -0.69 -26.87
CA PHE A 319 47.47 0.37 -25.86
C PHE A 319 48.34 1.59 -26.23
N ASP A 320 47.74 2.68 -26.70
CA ASP A 320 48.41 3.97 -26.89
C ASP A 320 48.10 4.85 -25.67
N PHE A 321 49.07 4.99 -24.77
CA PHE A 321 48.98 5.88 -23.62
C PHE A 321 48.96 7.32 -24.16
N GLY A 322 47.89 8.06 -23.88
CA GLY A 322 47.82 9.48 -24.21
C GLY A 322 49.02 10.22 -23.61
N THR A 323 49.45 11.31 -24.23
CA THR A 323 50.65 12.05 -23.81
C THR A 323 50.44 12.94 -22.58
N GLY A 324 49.27 12.86 -21.93
CA GLY A 324 48.86 13.78 -20.86
C GLY A 324 48.68 15.22 -21.34
N ASP A 325 47.88 15.99 -20.61
CA ASP A 325 47.79 17.44 -20.69
C ASP A 325 49.18 18.07 -20.53
N THR A 326 49.43 19.13 -21.29
CA THR A 326 50.66 19.89 -21.16
C THR A 326 50.40 21.08 -20.23
N CYS A 327 50.98 21.06 -19.04
CA CYS A 327 50.85 22.13 -18.07
C CYS A 327 52.02 23.12 -18.16
N LYS A 328 51.69 24.41 -18.14
CA LYS A 328 52.64 25.53 -18.13
C LYS A 328 52.31 26.45 -16.95
N MET A 329 53.33 27.10 -16.39
CA MET A 329 53.10 28.14 -15.39
C MET A 329 52.38 29.33 -16.03
N THR A 330 51.36 29.87 -15.36
CA THR A 330 50.71 31.12 -15.75
C THR A 330 51.65 32.28 -15.45
N VAL A 331 51.66 33.30 -16.31
CA VAL A 331 52.58 34.43 -16.20
C VAL A 331 51.78 35.72 -16.25
N CYS A 332 51.66 36.35 -15.09
CA CYS A 332 51.01 37.64 -15.00
C CYS A 332 51.76 38.73 -15.75
N GLY A 333 51.08 39.41 -16.65
CA GLY A 333 51.59 40.51 -17.44
C GLY A 333 52.17 40.10 -18.79
N ASP A 334 51.83 38.92 -19.31
CA ASP A 334 52.27 38.48 -20.64
C ASP A 334 51.26 38.80 -21.75
N GLY A 335 50.08 39.32 -21.38
CA GLY A 335 49.02 39.72 -22.29
C GLY A 335 47.94 38.66 -22.50
N LEU A 336 48.01 37.53 -21.80
CA LEU A 336 47.05 36.42 -21.90
C LEU A 336 46.41 36.19 -20.52
N ILE A 337 45.09 35.96 -20.50
CA ILE A 337 44.41 35.50 -19.29
C ILE A 337 44.29 33.98 -19.41
N GLU A 338 45.10 33.24 -18.66
CA GLU A 338 45.22 31.79 -18.71
C GLU A 338 45.02 31.14 -17.33
N GLY A 339 44.47 29.92 -17.29
CA GLY A 339 44.30 29.18 -16.04
C GLY A 339 43.41 29.88 -15.01
N GLN A 340 43.99 30.21 -13.84
CA GLN A 340 43.31 30.84 -12.70
C GLN A 340 43.51 32.36 -12.62
N GLU A 341 44.09 32.98 -13.65
CA GLU A 341 44.25 34.44 -13.71
C GLU A 341 42.88 35.13 -13.81
N GLU A 342 42.65 36.14 -12.96
CA GLU A 342 41.42 36.95 -12.99
C GLU A 342 41.55 38.14 -13.97
N CYS A 343 42.79 38.54 -14.26
CA CYS A 343 43.16 39.64 -15.14
C CYS A 343 44.58 39.44 -15.67
N ASP A 344 44.94 40.17 -16.74
CA ASP A 344 46.30 40.39 -17.22
C ASP A 344 46.34 41.77 -17.90
N ASP A 345 47.32 42.61 -17.56
CA ASP A 345 47.48 43.95 -18.10
C ASP A 345 48.85 44.20 -18.77
N PHE A 346 49.43 43.15 -19.34
CA PHE A 346 50.72 43.15 -20.06
C PHE A 346 51.93 43.60 -19.21
N ASN A 347 51.77 43.68 -17.88
CA ASN A 347 52.85 44.00 -16.96
C ASN A 347 52.62 43.36 -15.58
N GLY A 348 53.62 43.45 -14.68
CA GLY A 348 53.57 42.86 -13.34
C GLY A 348 53.61 43.90 -12.23
N PHE A 349 53.02 45.07 -12.44
CA PHE A 349 52.90 46.11 -11.44
C PHE A 349 51.67 45.87 -10.55
N ASN A 350 51.59 46.61 -9.45
CA ASN A 350 50.40 46.63 -8.61
C ASN A 350 49.81 48.04 -8.70
N TYR A 351 48.50 48.14 -8.52
CA TYR A 351 47.66 49.33 -8.52
C TYR A 351 47.47 49.98 -9.89
N ASP A 352 47.54 49.21 -10.96
CA ASP A 352 47.24 49.61 -12.35
C ASP A 352 46.06 48.87 -12.99
N GLY A 353 45.35 48.05 -12.21
CA GLY A 353 44.10 47.39 -12.60
C GLY A 353 44.21 45.87 -12.63
N CYS A 354 45.42 45.32 -12.68
CA CYS A 354 45.70 43.92 -12.41
C CYS A 354 46.90 43.82 -11.47
N SER A 355 46.77 43.05 -10.39
CA SER A 355 47.90 42.86 -9.47
C SER A 355 48.97 41.96 -10.08
N ALA A 356 50.19 42.04 -9.55
CA ALA A 356 51.30 41.15 -9.95
C ALA A 356 51.02 39.64 -9.69
N ASP A 357 49.99 39.33 -8.91
CA ASP A 357 49.49 37.98 -8.64
C ASP A 357 48.22 37.65 -9.48
N CYS A 358 47.94 38.43 -10.53
CA CYS A 358 46.84 38.23 -11.49
C CYS A 358 45.44 38.19 -10.87
N ARG A 359 45.24 39.00 -9.83
CA ARG A 359 43.94 39.29 -9.24
C ARG A 359 43.46 40.67 -9.61
N ILE A 360 42.15 40.80 -9.83
CA ILE A 360 41.53 42.10 -10.07
C ILE A 360 41.71 42.95 -8.81
N GLU A 361 42.31 44.11 -8.98
CA GLU A 361 42.52 45.04 -7.88
C GLU A 361 41.23 45.81 -7.58
N PRO A 362 40.92 46.08 -6.31
CA PRO A 362 39.74 46.87 -5.96
C PRO A 362 39.88 48.32 -6.44
N ASP A 363 38.79 48.87 -6.99
CA ASP A 363 38.65 50.25 -7.51
C ASP A 363 39.01 51.36 -6.50
#